data_AF-A0A133VED2-F1
#
_entry.id   AF-A0A133VED2-F1
#
_cell.length_a   1.000
_cell.length_b   1.000
_cell.length_c   1.000
_cell.angle_alpha   90.00
_cell.angle_beta   90.00
_cell.angle_gamma   90.00
#
_symmetry.space_group_name_H-M   'P 1'
#
loop_
_entity.id
_entity.type
_entity.pdbx_description
1 polymer ?
#
loop_
_entity_poly.entity_id
_entity_poly.type
_entity_poly.pdbx_seq_one_letter_code
_entity_poly.pdbx_strand_id
1 'polypeptide(L)'
;MGKSTFIEAAYKVLKKENQPLSAEEITSIAIKDDLISTKGKTPSATMSAQIYMGIKRKGKDSRFRKVGPGIFGLREWEQPSKTPAFRKGSFKRAAYETLKQAGKPMSAEDITKISLNRGLLETSGKTPDATMGAQLYMDIKKKEDESFFVQLGKNRFGLREWGLEALEEDIEKVEKEKVPTAADKKRSIVGDPINLKGLVYGPINENGVIFLFAKVHEELGINIEAIQPAFPDAKGRRRKGKGWEDVWIEFEYKSSDFKRHDHNPKECDIIVCWNHDWEDCPLEVIELKSVIQNLKTRGQL
;
A
#
# COMPACT_ATOMS: atom_id res chain seq x y z
N MET A 1 23.32 -23.05 44.52
CA MET A 1 22.86 -22.97 43.12
C MET A 1 23.60 -21.83 42.44
N GLY A 2 24.01 -21.96 41.18
CA GLY A 2 24.71 -20.90 40.46
C GLY A 2 23.82 -19.69 40.17
N LYS A 3 24.40 -18.49 40.12
CA LYS A 3 23.70 -17.25 39.76
C LYS A 3 23.10 -17.39 38.35
N SER A 4 21.82 -17.05 38.21
CA SER A 4 21.10 -17.15 36.94
C SER A 4 21.46 -15.97 36.04
N THR A 5 21.24 -16.10 34.73
CA THR A 5 21.25 -14.93 33.83
C THR A 5 20.05 -14.02 34.14
N PHE A 6 20.11 -12.75 33.73
CA PHE A 6 18.97 -11.82 33.87
C PHE A 6 17.69 -12.37 33.24
N ILE A 7 17.78 -13.00 32.07
CA ILE A 7 16.64 -13.64 31.40
C ILE A 7 16.07 -14.81 32.20
N GLU A 8 16.91 -15.69 32.75
CA GLU A 8 16.44 -16.81 33.56
C GLU A 8 15.83 -16.34 34.88
N ALA A 9 16.42 -15.32 35.50
CA ALA A 9 15.89 -14.72 36.71
C ALA A 9 14.54 -14.04 36.45
N ALA A 10 14.41 -13.27 35.35
CA ALA A 10 13.14 -12.69 34.94
C ALA A 10 12.04 -13.73 34.76
N TYR A 11 12.36 -14.86 34.12
CA TYR A 11 11.40 -15.95 33.94
C TYR A 11 10.98 -16.54 35.29
N LYS A 12 11.94 -16.84 36.19
CA LYS A 12 11.66 -17.38 37.53
C LYS A 12 10.82 -16.43 38.36
N VAL A 13 11.15 -15.13 38.37
CA VAL A 13 10.40 -14.11 39.10
C VAL A 13 8.98 -14.01 38.57
N LEU A 14 8.79 -13.80 37.26
CA LEU A 14 7.45 -13.70 36.70
C LEU A 14 6.64 -14.98 36.96
N LYS A 15 7.24 -16.16 36.79
CA LYS A 15 6.57 -17.44 37.05
C LYS A 15 6.13 -17.60 38.51
N LYS A 16 6.96 -17.16 39.45
CA LYS A 16 6.66 -17.19 40.89
C LYS A 16 5.54 -16.22 41.26
N GLU A 17 5.62 -14.98 40.77
CA GLU A 17 4.68 -13.92 41.12
C GLU A 17 3.34 -14.05 40.36
N ASN A 18 3.34 -14.78 39.24
CA ASN A 18 2.17 -15.09 38.41
C ASN A 18 1.35 -13.87 37.98
N GLN A 19 2.02 -12.72 37.81
CA GLN A 19 1.40 -11.46 37.36
C GLN A 19 2.42 -10.62 36.57
N PRO A 20 1.97 -9.75 35.65
CA PRO A 20 2.86 -8.85 34.94
C PRO A 20 3.58 -7.89 35.90
N LEU A 21 4.88 -7.68 35.69
CA LEU A 21 5.71 -6.83 36.54
C LEU A 21 6.57 -5.89 35.69
N SER A 22 6.90 -4.74 36.25
CA SER A 22 7.88 -3.82 35.68
C SER A 22 9.30 -4.39 35.76
N ALA A 23 10.21 -3.91 34.90
CA ALA A 23 11.62 -4.29 34.98
C ALA A 23 12.26 -4.00 36.34
N GLU A 24 11.80 -2.96 37.04
CA GLU A 24 12.29 -2.58 38.37
C GLU A 24 11.85 -3.58 39.43
N GLU A 25 10.58 -3.98 39.43
CA GLU A 25 10.05 -5.02 40.32
C GLU A 25 10.74 -6.37 40.05
N ILE A 26 10.85 -6.77 38.78
CA ILE A 26 11.51 -8.02 38.38
C ILE A 26 12.95 -8.05 38.91
N THR A 27 13.68 -6.94 38.76
CA THR A 27 15.07 -6.83 39.20
C THR A 27 15.20 -6.87 40.72
N SER A 28 14.32 -6.15 41.41
CA SER A 28 14.33 -6.07 42.88
C SER A 28 14.07 -7.43 43.51
N ILE A 29 13.07 -8.16 43.00
CA ILE A 29 12.77 -9.52 43.45
C ILE A 29 13.90 -10.48 43.08
N ALA A 30 14.48 -10.37 41.88
CA ALA A 30 15.59 -11.22 41.48
C ALA A 30 16.85 -11.05 42.34
N ILE A 31 17.13 -9.83 42.82
CA ILE A 31 18.22 -9.56 43.77
C ILE A 31 17.85 -10.09 45.16
N LYS A 32 16.62 -9.81 45.63
CA LYS A 32 16.12 -10.26 46.94
C LYS A 32 16.15 -11.78 47.08
N ASP A 33 15.82 -12.50 46.01
CA ASP A 33 15.80 -13.97 45.95
C ASP A 33 17.18 -14.57 45.58
N ASP A 34 18.25 -13.75 45.55
CA ASP A 34 19.63 -14.14 45.17
C ASP A 34 19.72 -14.87 43.81
N LEU A 35 18.78 -14.58 42.89
CA LEU A 35 18.78 -15.14 41.53
C LEU A 35 19.86 -14.49 40.66
N ILE A 36 20.13 -13.20 40.90
CA ILE A 36 21.16 -12.42 40.22
C ILE A 36 21.95 -11.58 41.21
N SER A 37 23.15 -11.18 40.81
CA SER A 37 23.97 -10.23 41.54
C SER A 37 24.59 -9.27 40.55
N THR A 38 24.54 -7.98 40.86
CA THR A 38 24.89 -6.93 39.90
C THR A 38 25.89 -5.97 40.52
N LYS A 39 26.96 -5.66 39.79
CA LYS A 39 27.94 -4.61 40.16
C LYS A 39 27.63 -3.25 39.53
N GLY A 40 26.72 -3.21 38.56
CA GLY A 40 26.36 -2.02 37.79
C GLY A 40 25.37 -1.10 38.52
N LYS A 41 25.37 0.19 38.17
CA LYS A 41 24.53 1.21 38.81
C LYS A 41 23.03 1.10 38.50
N THR A 42 22.66 0.50 37.37
CA THR A 42 21.27 0.47 36.85
C THR A 42 20.83 -0.92 36.39
N PRO A 43 20.73 -1.91 37.30
CA PRO A 43 20.42 -3.29 36.92
C PRO A 43 19.03 -3.46 36.28
N SER A 44 18.05 -2.63 36.62
CA SER A 44 16.71 -2.65 36.01
C SER A 44 16.72 -2.26 34.53
N ALA A 45 17.57 -1.32 34.13
CA ALA A 45 17.76 -0.97 32.72
C ALA A 45 18.34 -2.15 31.92
N THR A 46 19.33 -2.86 32.49
CA THR A 46 19.89 -4.08 31.90
C THR A 46 18.84 -5.19 31.79
N MET A 47 18.03 -5.39 32.84
CA MET A 47 16.93 -6.35 32.84
C MET A 47 15.94 -6.07 31.70
N SER A 48 15.46 -4.83 31.62
CA SER A 48 14.53 -4.38 30.58
C SER A 48 15.12 -4.58 29.17
N ALA A 49 16.36 -4.13 28.95
CA ALA A 49 17.01 -4.24 27.65
C ALA A 49 17.19 -5.70 27.21
N GLN A 50 17.55 -6.61 28.13
CA GLN A 50 17.69 -8.02 27.80
C GLN A 50 16.36 -8.67 27.46
N ILE A 51 15.31 -8.43 28.26
CA ILE A 51 13.96 -8.96 27.98
C ILE A 51 13.47 -8.43 26.64
N TYR A 52 13.60 -7.12 26.40
CA TYR A 52 13.21 -6.48 25.14
C TYR A 52 13.97 -7.05 23.94
N MET A 53 15.29 -7.19 24.02
CA MET A 53 16.09 -7.80 22.96
C MET A 53 15.74 -9.27 22.74
N GLY A 54 15.39 -9.99 23.80
CA GLY A 54 14.89 -11.36 23.73
C GLY A 54 13.57 -11.45 22.97
N ILE A 55 12.61 -10.57 23.29
CA ILE A 55 11.34 -10.45 22.57
C ILE A 55 11.58 -10.07 21.11
N LYS A 56 12.41 -9.06 20.85
CA LYS A 56 12.71 -8.58 19.49
C LYS A 56 13.39 -9.64 18.63
N ARG A 57 14.33 -10.41 19.18
CA ARG A 57 15.08 -11.43 18.44
C ARG A 57 14.29 -12.73 18.25
N LYS A 58 13.49 -13.14 19.24
CA LYS A 58 12.80 -14.44 19.24
C LYS A 58 11.32 -14.36 18.90
N GLY A 59 10.72 -13.17 18.85
CA GLY A 59 9.30 -12.99 18.56
C GLY A 59 8.41 -13.85 19.46
N LYS A 60 7.65 -14.76 18.84
CA LYS A 60 6.77 -15.74 19.50
C LYS A 60 7.47 -16.79 20.35
N ASP A 61 8.71 -17.14 20.00
CA ASP A 61 9.50 -18.14 20.73
C ASP A 61 10.11 -17.52 22.01
N SER A 62 9.95 -16.20 22.18
CA SER A 62 10.21 -15.56 23.45
C SER A 62 9.19 -16.01 24.49
N ARG A 63 9.70 -16.52 25.61
CA ARG A 63 8.92 -16.82 26.83
C ARG A 63 8.26 -15.58 27.45
N PHE A 64 8.69 -14.39 27.03
CA PHE A 64 8.19 -13.10 27.51
C PHE A 64 7.33 -12.41 26.46
N ARG A 65 6.42 -11.57 26.95
CA ARG A 65 5.68 -10.58 26.17
C ARG A 65 5.69 -9.24 26.89
N LYS A 66 5.53 -8.15 26.13
CA LYS A 66 5.30 -6.81 26.67
C LYS A 66 3.80 -6.69 26.97
N VAL A 67 3.46 -6.28 28.19
CA VAL A 67 2.08 -6.10 28.65
C VAL A 67 1.72 -4.61 28.78
N GLY A 68 2.74 -3.75 28.81
CA GLY A 68 2.61 -2.29 28.82
C GLY A 68 4.00 -1.63 28.77
N PRO A 69 4.10 -0.29 28.86
CA PRO A 69 5.38 0.41 28.90
C PRO A 69 6.25 -0.06 30.07
N GLY A 70 7.32 -0.80 29.77
CA GLY A 70 8.24 -1.35 30.78
C GLY A 70 7.68 -2.50 31.63
N ILE A 71 6.47 -3.00 31.32
CA ILE A 71 5.80 -4.10 32.01
C ILE A 71 5.88 -5.36 31.16
N PHE A 72 6.34 -6.45 31.77
CA PHE A 72 6.56 -7.73 31.11
C PHE A 72 5.72 -8.83 31.77
N GLY A 73 5.33 -9.81 30.98
CA GLY A 73 4.63 -11.01 31.45
C GLY A 73 5.09 -12.24 30.71
N LEU A 74 4.67 -13.41 31.17
CA LEU A 74 4.96 -14.66 30.47
C LEU A 74 3.96 -14.91 29.34
N ARG A 75 4.45 -15.55 28.28
CA ARG A 75 3.64 -15.97 27.13
C ARG A 75 2.79 -17.21 27.45
N GLU A 76 3.23 -18.04 28.40
CA GLU A 76 2.51 -19.25 28.84
C GLU A 76 1.25 -18.93 29.68
N TRP A 77 1.04 -17.69 30.10
CA TRP A 77 -0.16 -17.30 30.83
C TRP A 77 -1.38 -17.25 29.90
N GLU A 78 -2.43 -17.97 30.27
CA GLU A 78 -3.74 -17.91 29.59
C GLU A 78 -4.16 -16.45 29.42
N GLN A 79 -4.50 -16.09 28.19
CA GLN A 79 -5.08 -14.78 27.94
C GLN A 79 -6.54 -14.83 28.39
N PRO A 80 -7.00 -13.95 29.30
CA PRO A 80 -8.43 -13.71 29.37
C PRO A 80 -8.84 -13.23 27.99
N SER A 81 -9.81 -13.90 27.38
CA SER A 81 -10.41 -13.54 26.09
C SER A 81 -10.97 -12.12 26.20
N LYS A 82 -10.13 -11.11 25.94
CA LYS A 82 -10.57 -9.72 25.94
C LYS A 82 -11.51 -9.58 24.75
N THR A 83 -12.80 -9.50 25.00
CA THR A 83 -13.73 -9.09 23.94
C THR A 83 -13.46 -7.60 23.67
N PRO A 84 -13.21 -7.18 22.42
CA PRO A 84 -12.89 -5.78 22.14
C PRO A 84 -14.07 -4.86 22.46
N ALA A 85 -13.86 -3.84 23.28
CA ALA A 85 -14.83 -2.79 23.57
C ALA A 85 -14.89 -1.72 22.46
N PHE A 86 -14.99 -2.12 21.18
CA PHE A 86 -15.15 -1.18 20.07
C PHE A 86 -16.59 -0.64 20.00
N ARG A 87 -16.74 0.66 19.74
CA ARG A 87 -18.05 1.31 19.54
C ARG A 87 -18.81 0.63 18.40
N LYS A 88 -20.10 0.31 18.59
CA LYS A 88 -20.98 -0.23 17.55
C LYS A 88 -21.05 0.72 16.34
N GLY A 89 -21.02 0.16 15.13
CA GLY A 89 -20.99 0.92 13.88
C GLY A 89 -19.65 1.60 13.55
N SER A 90 -18.59 1.41 14.37
CA SER A 90 -17.25 1.91 14.04
C SER A 90 -16.53 0.98 13.07
N PHE A 91 -15.64 1.54 12.24
CA PHE A 91 -14.75 0.78 11.35
C PHE A 91 -14.02 -0.36 12.07
N LYS A 92 -13.50 -0.12 13.29
CA LYS A 92 -12.78 -1.14 14.07
C LYS A 92 -13.70 -2.26 14.56
N ARG A 93 -14.93 -1.95 14.98
CA ARG A 93 -15.92 -2.97 15.34
C ARG A 93 -16.28 -3.82 14.11
N ALA A 94 -16.62 -3.16 13.01
CA ALA A 94 -17.01 -3.82 11.77
C ALA A 94 -15.89 -4.71 11.21
N ALA A 95 -14.64 -4.23 11.25
CA ALA A 95 -13.47 -5.01 10.88
C ALA A 95 -13.27 -6.23 11.78
N TYR A 96 -13.38 -6.07 13.09
CA TYR A 96 -13.22 -7.17 14.04
C TYR A 96 -14.25 -8.27 13.79
N GLU A 97 -15.53 -7.90 13.68
CA GLU A 97 -16.62 -8.87 13.44
C GLU A 97 -16.51 -9.54 12.07
N THR A 98 -16.18 -8.76 11.02
CA THR A 98 -15.99 -9.27 9.67
C THR A 98 -14.84 -10.27 9.60
N LEU A 99 -13.67 -9.92 10.14
CA LEU A 99 -12.51 -10.80 10.17
C LEU A 99 -12.81 -12.04 10.99
N LYS A 100 -13.37 -11.89 12.20
CA LYS A 100 -13.71 -13.00 13.09
C LYS A 100 -14.62 -14.02 12.42
N GLN A 101 -15.62 -13.56 11.69
CA GLN A 101 -16.52 -14.44 10.94
C GLN A 101 -15.86 -15.05 9.70
N ALA A 102 -15.00 -14.30 9.02
CA ALA A 102 -14.30 -14.79 7.83
C ALA A 102 -13.22 -15.83 8.16
N GLY A 103 -12.62 -15.75 9.36
CA GLY A 103 -11.59 -16.68 9.84
C GLY A 103 -10.29 -16.63 9.05
N LYS A 104 -10.05 -15.57 8.26
CA LYS A 104 -8.86 -15.42 7.42
C LYS A 104 -8.42 -13.97 7.24
N PRO A 105 -7.14 -13.70 6.92
CA PRO A 105 -6.66 -12.37 6.56
C PRO A 105 -7.34 -11.82 5.30
N MET A 106 -7.69 -10.53 5.31
CA MET A 106 -8.41 -9.86 4.20
C MET A 106 -7.86 -8.46 3.91
N SER A 107 -8.19 -7.93 2.72
CA SER A 107 -7.84 -6.55 2.36
C SER A 107 -8.77 -5.54 3.04
N ALA A 108 -8.34 -4.28 3.22
CA ALA A 108 -9.22 -3.24 3.73
C ALA A 108 -10.48 -3.04 2.86
N GLU A 109 -10.34 -3.23 1.55
CA GLU A 109 -11.44 -3.17 0.58
C GLU A 109 -12.46 -4.29 0.83
N ASP A 110 -12.00 -5.55 0.91
CA ASP A 110 -12.88 -6.69 1.16
C ASP A 110 -13.57 -6.59 2.53
N ILE A 111 -12.82 -6.18 3.56
CA ILE A 111 -13.37 -5.97 4.91
C ILE A 111 -14.49 -4.93 4.85
N THR A 112 -14.25 -3.82 4.14
CA THR A 112 -15.23 -2.72 4.01
C THR A 112 -16.46 -3.17 3.24
N LYS A 113 -16.28 -3.82 2.09
CA LYS A 113 -17.37 -4.32 1.26
C LYS A 113 -18.26 -5.30 2.03
N ILE A 114 -17.67 -6.26 2.74
CA ILE A 114 -18.42 -7.22 3.56
C ILE A 114 -19.10 -6.51 4.74
N SER A 115 -18.43 -5.57 5.38
CA SER A 115 -19.00 -4.80 6.50
C SER A 115 -20.24 -4.01 6.09
N LEU A 116 -20.20 -3.34 4.93
CA LEU A 116 -21.33 -2.60 4.36
C LEU A 116 -22.47 -3.54 3.98
N ASN A 117 -22.17 -4.62 3.25
CA ASN A 117 -23.16 -5.60 2.81
C ASN A 117 -23.88 -6.28 3.98
N ARG A 118 -23.22 -6.43 5.13
CA ARG A 118 -23.79 -7.03 6.34
C ARG A 118 -24.41 -6.01 7.29
N GLY A 119 -24.41 -4.72 6.95
CA GLY A 119 -24.91 -3.66 7.83
C GLY A 119 -24.10 -3.49 9.12
N LEU A 120 -22.85 -3.98 9.16
CA LEU A 120 -21.94 -3.80 10.30
C LEU A 120 -21.32 -2.39 10.32
N LEU A 121 -21.32 -1.74 9.16
CA LEU A 121 -20.78 -0.41 8.93
C LEU A 121 -21.76 0.37 8.05
N GLU A 122 -21.93 1.65 8.35
CA GLU A 122 -22.62 2.62 7.52
C GLU A 122 -21.71 3.84 7.35
N THR A 123 -21.70 4.43 6.16
CA THR A 123 -20.83 5.56 5.86
C THR A 123 -21.37 6.40 4.71
N SER A 124 -21.16 7.71 4.78
CA SER A 124 -21.42 8.67 3.71
C SER A 124 -20.15 9.07 2.95
N GLY A 125 -18.98 8.55 3.35
CA GLY A 125 -17.69 8.88 2.75
C GLY A 125 -17.49 8.25 1.37
N LYS A 126 -16.78 8.94 0.47
CA LYS A 126 -16.50 8.46 -0.89
C LYS A 126 -15.54 7.27 -0.95
N THR A 127 -14.64 7.13 0.03
CA THR A 127 -13.56 6.11 0.07
C THR A 127 -13.48 5.40 1.43
N PRO A 128 -14.51 4.61 1.78
CA PRO A 128 -14.58 3.97 3.10
C PRO A 128 -13.51 2.88 3.29
N ASP A 129 -13.03 2.25 2.23
CA ASP A 129 -11.94 1.27 2.22
C ASP A 129 -10.60 1.88 2.65
N ALA A 130 -10.26 3.07 2.15
CA ALA A 130 -9.09 3.83 2.57
C ALA A 130 -9.19 4.21 4.06
N THR A 131 -10.39 4.59 4.51
CA THR A 131 -10.66 4.90 5.92
C THR A 131 -10.51 3.67 6.81
N MET A 132 -11.03 2.51 6.38
CA MET A 132 -10.88 1.23 7.07
C MET A 132 -9.40 0.90 7.27
N GLY A 133 -8.61 0.92 6.19
CA GLY A 133 -7.18 0.63 6.25
C GLY A 133 -6.43 1.58 7.19
N ALA A 134 -6.71 2.89 7.11
CA ALA A 134 -6.08 3.89 7.97
C ALA A 134 -6.42 3.69 9.46
N GLN A 135 -7.67 3.39 9.79
CA GLN A 135 -8.11 3.15 11.18
C GLN A 135 -7.45 1.91 11.79
N LEU A 136 -7.35 0.82 11.02
CA LEU A 136 -6.69 -0.41 11.46
C LEU A 136 -5.18 -0.19 11.64
N TYR A 137 -4.52 0.44 10.66
CA TYR A 137 -3.10 0.78 10.74
C TYR A 137 -2.79 1.64 11.97
N MET A 138 -3.58 2.69 12.22
CA MET A 138 -3.37 3.58 13.37
C MET A 138 -3.62 2.88 14.71
N ASP A 139 -4.60 1.97 14.79
CA ASP A 139 -4.83 1.17 16.01
C ASP A 139 -3.64 0.24 16.30
N ILE A 140 -3.15 -0.46 15.27
CA ILE A 140 -1.96 -1.32 15.36
C ILE A 140 -0.73 -0.50 15.77
N LYS A 141 -0.48 0.63 15.11
CA LYS A 141 0.67 1.48 15.40
C LYS A 141 0.65 2.06 16.82
N LYS A 142 -0.55 2.43 17.32
CA LYS A 142 -0.69 3.03 18.65
C LYS A 142 -0.63 2.01 19.79
N LYS A 143 -1.20 0.82 19.57
CA LYS A 143 -1.35 -0.21 20.61
C LYS A 143 -0.32 -1.33 20.54
N GLU A 144 0.43 -1.42 19.44
CA GLU A 144 1.41 -2.48 19.20
C GLU A 144 0.79 -3.86 19.47
N ASP A 145 1.33 -4.60 20.44
CA ASP A 145 0.89 -5.95 20.81
C ASP A 145 -0.48 -6.00 21.51
N GLU A 146 -1.01 -4.86 21.94
CA GLU A 146 -2.36 -4.76 22.53
C GLU A 146 -3.46 -4.57 21.47
N SER A 147 -3.10 -4.34 20.20
CA SER A 147 -4.11 -4.27 19.14
C SER A 147 -4.69 -5.66 18.85
N PHE A 148 -6.01 -5.72 18.69
CA PHE A 148 -6.68 -6.93 18.22
C PHE A 148 -6.37 -7.26 16.76
N PHE A 149 -5.76 -6.31 16.03
CA PHE A 149 -5.41 -6.47 14.64
C PHE A 149 -3.91 -6.69 14.47
N VAL A 150 -3.56 -7.35 13.37
CA VAL A 150 -2.22 -7.48 12.84
C VAL A 150 -2.22 -7.09 11.37
N GLN A 151 -1.13 -6.47 10.92
CA GLN A 151 -0.94 -6.18 9.51
C GLN A 151 -0.01 -7.24 8.91
N LEU A 152 -0.44 -7.80 7.78
CA LEU A 152 0.02 -9.05 7.20
C LEU A 152 0.43 -8.83 5.74
N GLY A 153 1.22 -7.78 5.51
CA GLY A 153 1.57 -7.27 4.18
C GLY A 153 0.86 -5.95 3.82
N LYS A 154 1.09 -5.49 2.58
CA LYS A 154 0.48 -4.23 2.11
C LYS A 154 -1.03 -4.38 2.03
N ASN A 155 -1.76 -3.53 2.77
CA ASN A 155 -3.21 -3.50 2.80
C ASN A 155 -3.90 -4.81 3.21
N ARG A 156 -3.25 -5.69 3.97
CA ARG A 156 -3.81 -6.97 4.42
C ARG A 156 -3.82 -7.04 5.95
N PHE A 157 -4.96 -7.40 6.52
CA PHE A 157 -5.21 -7.36 7.95
C PHE A 157 -5.80 -8.68 8.45
N GLY A 158 -5.45 -9.06 9.67
CA GLY A 158 -6.01 -10.21 10.38
C GLY A 158 -6.21 -9.92 11.87
N LEU A 159 -6.79 -10.87 12.59
CA LEU A 159 -6.94 -10.80 14.05
C LEU A 159 -5.75 -11.43 14.75
N ARG A 160 -5.24 -10.73 15.76
CA ARG A 160 -4.11 -11.20 16.57
C ARG A 160 -4.41 -12.51 17.32
N GLU A 161 -5.67 -12.77 17.64
CA GLU A 161 -6.10 -13.99 18.34
C GLU A 161 -5.89 -15.28 17.52
N TRP A 162 -5.66 -15.17 16.21
CA TRP A 162 -5.39 -16.33 15.35
C TRP A 162 -3.95 -16.85 15.44
N GLY A 163 -3.03 -16.10 16.05
CA GLY A 163 -1.60 -16.41 16.11
C GLY A 163 -0.86 -15.99 14.83
N LEU A 164 0.29 -15.32 14.97
CA LEU A 164 1.02 -14.75 13.82
C LEU A 164 1.46 -15.81 12.80
N GLU A 165 1.73 -17.03 13.25
CA GLU A 165 2.35 -18.03 12.38
C GLU A 165 1.36 -18.84 11.58
N ALA A 166 0.19 -19.12 12.17
CA ALA A 166 -0.95 -19.60 11.40
C ALA A 166 -1.32 -18.59 10.29
N LEU A 167 -1.20 -17.30 10.58
CA LEU A 167 -1.50 -16.24 9.63
C LEU A 167 -0.44 -16.12 8.52
N GLU A 168 0.85 -16.21 8.87
CA GLU A 168 1.94 -16.23 7.89
C GLU A 168 1.82 -17.43 6.94
N GLU A 169 1.51 -18.62 7.45
CA GLU A 169 1.29 -19.80 6.62
C GLU A 169 0.09 -19.64 5.66
N ASP A 170 -1.02 -19.10 6.14
CA ASP A 170 -2.21 -18.85 5.31
C ASP A 170 -1.99 -17.73 4.29
N ILE A 171 -1.16 -16.74 4.62
CA ILE A 171 -0.74 -15.71 3.67
C ILE A 171 0.07 -16.33 2.55
N GLU A 172 1.08 -17.11 2.89
CA GLU A 172 1.94 -17.76 1.91
C GLU A 172 1.15 -18.70 1.00
N LYS A 173 0.20 -19.47 1.53
CA LYS A 173 -0.66 -20.35 0.72
C LYS A 173 -1.48 -19.55 -0.28
N VAL A 174 -2.19 -18.51 0.17
CA VAL A 174 -3.00 -17.64 -0.69
C VAL A 174 -2.15 -16.89 -1.72
N GLU A 175 -0.95 -16.44 -1.35
CA GLU A 175 -0.04 -15.77 -2.28
C GLU A 175 0.54 -16.73 -3.32
N LYS A 176 0.92 -17.95 -2.92
CA LYS A 176 1.36 -19.03 -3.83
C LYS A 176 0.26 -19.43 -4.81
N GLU A 177 -1.00 -19.47 -4.36
CA GLU A 177 -2.17 -19.73 -5.21
C GLU A 177 -2.50 -18.56 -6.15
N LYS A 178 -2.15 -17.32 -5.78
CA LYS A 178 -2.32 -16.13 -6.62
C LYS A 178 -1.17 -15.88 -7.61
N VAL A 179 -0.10 -16.67 -7.58
CA VAL A 179 0.94 -16.57 -8.61
C VAL A 179 0.33 -16.98 -9.95
N PRO A 180 0.22 -16.08 -10.93
CA PRO A 180 -0.35 -16.41 -12.22
C PRO A 180 0.46 -17.55 -12.84
N THR A 181 -0.20 -18.64 -13.24
CA THR A 181 0.48 -19.68 -14.00
C THR A 181 1.01 -19.11 -15.32
N ALA A 182 1.92 -19.81 -16.00
CA ALA A 182 2.37 -19.39 -17.33
C ALA A 182 1.20 -19.27 -18.34
N ALA A 183 0.10 -19.98 -18.11
CA ALA A 183 -1.14 -19.86 -18.88
C ALA A 183 -1.96 -18.60 -18.52
N ASP A 184 -1.84 -18.10 -17.28
CA ASP A 184 -2.53 -16.90 -16.79
C ASP A 184 -1.77 -15.60 -17.08
N LYS A 185 -0.50 -15.68 -17.50
CA LYS A 185 0.24 -14.51 -18.00
C LYS A 185 -0.42 -14.05 -19.30
N LYS A 186 -1.29 -13.04 -19.20
CA LYS A 186 -1.78 -12.29 -20.38
C LYS A 186 -0.58 -11.92 -21.23
N ARG A 187 -0.50 -12.51 -22.42
CA ARG A 187 0.55 -12.18 -23.40
C ARG A 187 0.48 -10.67 -23.66
N SER A 188 1.64 -10.03 -23.69
CA SER A 188 1.70 -8.61 -24.05
C SER A 188 1.23 -8.46 -25.49
N ILE A 189 0.22 -7.62 -25.71
CA ILE A 189 -0.24 -7.21 -27.04
C ILE A 189 0.48 -5.90 -27.37
N VAL A 190 1.00 -5.81 -28.59
CA VAL A 190 1.61 -4.60 -29.15
C VAL A 190 0.81 -4.15 -30.37
N GLY A 191 0.93 -2.88 -30.76
CA GLY A 191 0.29 -2.35 -31.96
C GLY A 191 1.01 -2.72 -33.26
N ASP A 192 0.55 -2.18 -34.37
CA ASP A 192 1.14 -2.41 -35.69
C ASP A 192 2.61 -1.94 -35.75
N PRO A 193 3.51 -2.61 -36.49
CA PRO A 193 4.88 -2.15 -36.65
C PRO A 193 4.96 -0.75 -37.29
N ILE A 194 5.62 0.18 -36.59
CA ILE A 194 5.89 1.55 -37.05
C ILE A 194 7.37 1.85 -37.26
N ASN A 195 8.31 1.16 -36.59
CA ASN A 195 9.76 1.34 -36.74
C ASN A 195 10.22 2.80 -36.80
N LEU A 196 9.92 3.56 -35.74
CA LEU A 196 10.15 5.00 -35.68
C LEU A 196 11.08 5.35 -34.51
N LYS A 197 12.26 5.93 -34.77
CA LYS A 197 13.18 6.45 -33.73
C LYS A 197 13.39 5.48 -32.54
N GLY A 198 13.54 4.18 -32.85
CA GLY A 198 13.72 3.11 -31.86
C GLY A 198 12.43 2.53 -31.24
N LEU A 199 11.26 3.04 -31.62
CA LEU A 199 9.95 2.48 -31.27
C LEU A 199 9.46 1.56 -32.40
N VAL A 200 9.42 0.26 -32.13
CA VAL A 200 9.07 -0.76 -33.14
C VAL A 200 7.57 -0.80 -33.42
N TYR A 201 6.73 -0.72 -32.39
CA TYR A 201 5.28 -0.91 -32.49
C TYR A 201 4.49 0.35 -32.14
N GLY A 202 3.34 0.53 -32.79
CA GLY A 202 2.43 1.63 -32.56
C GLY A 202 1.70 1.53 -31.21
N PRO A 203 1.10 2.65 -30.76
CA PRO A 203 0.38 2.71 -29.50
C PRO A 203 -0.92 1.90 -29.55
N ILE A 204 -1.32 1.39 -28.38
CA ILE A 204 -2.61 0.72 -28.16
C ILE A 204 -3.43 1.38 -27.03
N ASN A 205 -2.95 2.52 -26.53
CA ASN A 205 -3.56 3.35 -25.48
C ASN A 205 -2.95 4.77 -25.51
N GLU A 206 -3.49 5.67 -24.68
CA GLU A 206 -3.07 7.07 -24.50
C GLU A 206 -1.60 7.22 -24.11
N ASN A 207 -1.11 6.42 -23.15
CA ASN A 207 0.30 6.48 -22.74
C ASN A 207 1.27 6.21 -23.90
N GLY A 208 0.90 5.29 -24.79
CA GLY A 208 1.67 5.05 -26.02
C GLY A 208 1.64 6.24 -26.96
N VAL A 209 0.51 6.96 -27.06
CA VAL A 209 0.37 8.19 -27.86
C VAL A 209 1.27 9.29 -27.31
N ILE A 210 1.28 9.50 -25.99
CA ILE A 210 2.16 10.47 -25.31
C ILE A 210 3.63 10.15 -25.62
N PHE A 211 4.03 8.89 -25.44
CA PHE A 211 5.41 8.47 -25.69
C PHE A 211 5.82 8.66 -27.16
N LEU A 212 4.91 8.33 -28.09
CA LEU A 212 5.13 8.50 -29.52
C LEU A 212 5.23 9.98 -29.91
N PHE A 213 4.32 10.82 -29.41
CA PHE A 213 4.37 12.27 -29.64
C PHE A 213 5.67 12.88 -29.12
N ALA A 214 6.14 12.46 -27.94
CA ALA A 214 7.43 12.88 -27.39
C ALA A 214 8.63 12.52 -28.30
N LYS A 215 8.46 11.61 -29.28
CA LYS A 215 9.47 11.31 -30.29
C LYS A 215 9.36 12.18 -31.55
N VAL A 216 8.22 12.81 -31.82
CA VAL A 216 7.95 13.52 -33.09
C VAL A 216 7.51 14.98 -32.93
N HIS A 217 7.42 15.51 -31.70
CA HIS A 217 6.92 16.86 -31.46
C HIS A 217 7.79 17.95 -32.13
N GLU A 218 9.09 17.73 -32.28
CA GLU A 218 10.01 18.65 -32.97
C GLU A 218 9.66 18.76 -34.46
N GLU A 219 9.40 17.64 -35.14
CA GLU A 219 8.93 17.62 -36.53
C GLU A 219 7.54 18.25 -36.70
N LEU A 220 6.72 18.22 -35.64
CA LEU A 220 5.43 18.91 -35.59
C LEU A 220 5.58 20.41 -35.28
N GLY A 221 6.78 20.91 -34.98
CA GLY A 221 7.03 22.31 -34.65
C GLY A 221 6.46 22.74 -33.30
N ILE A 222 6.28 21.79 -32.38
CA ILE A 222 5.75 22.01 -31.03
C ILE A 222 6.86 21.76 -30.00
N ASN A 223 7.17 22.77 -29.20
CA ASN A 223 8.08 22.66 -28.07
C ASN A 223 7.27 22.38 -26.79
N ILE A 224 7.54 21.26 -26.11
CA ILE A 224 6.81 20.89 -24.90
C ILE A 224 7.45 21.53 -23.67
N GLU A 225 6.62 22.21 -22.87
CA GLU A 225 7.03 22.87 -21.63
C GLU A 225 6.69 22.02 -20.40
N ALA A 226 5.52 21.36 -20.39
CA ALA A 226 5.08 20.52 -19.28
C ALA A 226 4.09 19.43 -19.72
N ILE A 227 4.11 18.30 -19.00
CA ILE A 227 3.10 17.23 -19.02
C ILE A 227 2.56 17.09 -17.59
N GLN A 228 1.25 16.95 -17.44
CA GLN A 228 0.57 16.93 -16.15
C GLN A 228 -0.53 15.85 -16.09
N PRO A 229 -0.90 15.34 -14.89
CA PRO A 229 -2.01 14.39 -14.75
C PRO A 229 -3.41 15.01 -14.84
N ALA A 230 -3.50 16.35 -14.86
CA ALA A 230 -4.76 17.08 -14.89
C ALA A 230 -5.02 17.56 -16.32
N PHE A 231 -6.27 17.53 -16.74
CA PHE A 231 -6.69 18.11 -18.01
C PHE A 231 -6.37 19.63 -18.08
N PRO A 232 -5.85 20.16 -19.21
CA PRO A 232 -5.29 19.43 -20.36
C PRO A 232 -3.94 18.78 -20.05
N ASP A 233 -3.66 17.62 -20.64
CA ASP A 233 -2.50 16.78 -20.32
C ASP A 233 -1.14 17.45 -20.53
N ALA A 234 -1.02 18.39 -21.48
CA ALA A 234 0.25 19.06 -21.75
C ALA A 234 0.12 20.52 -22.16
N LYS A 235 1.21 21.24 -21.90
CA LYS A 235 1.43 22.61 -22.37
C LYS A 235 2.69 22.68 -23.21
N GLY A 236 2.59 23.36 -24.34
CA GLY A 236 3.73 23.64 -25.20
C GLY A 236 3.65 25.01 -25.86
N ARG A 237 4.54 25.21 -26.84
CA ARG A 237 4.56 26.36 -27.73
C ARG A 237 4.74 25.96 -29.17
N ARG A 238 4.06 26.65 -30.08
CA ARG A 238 4.28 26.54 -31.53
C ARG A 238 4.59 27.89 -32.13
N ARG A 239 5.36 27.91 -33.22
CA ARG A 239 5.76 29.14 -33.89
C ARG A 239 4.61 29.70 -34.73
N LYS A 240 4.30 30.98 -34.58
CA LYS A 240 3.28 31.68 -35.38
C LYS A 240 3.75 33.09 -35.76
N GLY A 241 3.82 33.35 -37.07
CA GLY A 241 4.32 34.61 -37.60
C GLY A 241 5.74 34.93 -37.09
N LYS A 242 5.88 36.06 -36.38
CA LYS A 242 7.17 36.52 -35.83
C LYS A 242 7.48 35.98 -34.42
N GLY A 243 6.59 35.22 -33.79
CA GLY A 243 6.71 34.79 -32.38
C GLY A 243 6.27 33.36 -32.11
N TRP A 244 6.00 33.07 -30.83
CA TRP A 244 5.56 31.77 -30.31
C TRP A 244 4.25 31.94 -29.55
N GLU A 245 3.23 31.15 -29.87
CA GLU A 245 1.99 31.06 -29.09
C GLU A 245 2.02 29.83 -28.19
N ASP A 246 1.35 29.90 -27.05
CA ASP A 246 1.08 28.74 -26.21
C ASP A 246 0.06 27.81 -26.88
N VAL A 247 0.14 26.54 -26.52
CA VAL A 247 -0.78 25.50 -26.98
C VAL A 247 -1.04 24.50 -25.86
N TRP A 248 -2.31 24.26 -25.58
CA TRP A 248 -2.79 23.23 -24.67
C TRP A 248 -3.19 21.99 -25.45
N ILE A 249 -2.66 20.85 -25.03
CA ILE A 249 -2.75 19.58 -25.75
C ILE A 249 -3.43 18.56 -24.84
N GLU A 250 -4.43 17.88 -25.38
CA GLU A 250 -4.99 16.66 -24.80
C GLU A 250 -4.53 15.44 -25.59
N PHE A 251 -4.10 14.38 -24.90
CA PHE A 251 -3.70 13.14 -25.53
C PHE A 251 -4.80 12.10 -25.44
N GLU A 252 -5.20 11.57 -26.58
CA GLU A 252 -6.26 10.56 -26.64
C GLU A 252 -5.83 9.37 -27.49
N TYR A 253 -6.32 8.16 -27.20
CA TYR A 253 -6.09 7.05 -28.12
C TYR A 253 -6.88 7.26 -29.42
N LYS A 254 -8.17 7.62 -29.28
CA LYS A 254 -9.05 8.04 -30.37
C LYS A 254 -9.53 9.45 -30.14
N SER A 255 -9.65 10.28 -31.17
CA SER A 255 -10.16 11.65 -30.97
C SER A 255 -11.55 11.72 -30.32
N SER A 256 -12.42 10.73 -30.55
CA SER A 256 -13.74 10.66 -29.91
C SER A 256 -13.70 10.40 -28.40
N ASP A 257 -12.57 9.92 -27.87
CA ASP A 257 -12.39 9.66 -26.44
C ASP A 257 -12.42 10.97 -25.64
N PHE A 258 -12.00 12.09 -26.24
CA PHE A 258 -12.14 13.44 -25.66
C PHE A 258 -13.59 13.75 -25.24
N LYS A 259 -14.57 13.39 -26.09
CA LYS A 259 -16.00 13.53 -25.73
C LYS A 259 -16.40 12.55 -24.64
N ARG A 260 -15.93 11.32 -24.73
CA ARG A 260 -16.27 10.25 -23.78
C ARG A 260 -15.81 10.61 -22.37
N HIS A 261 -14.68 11.31 -22.25
CA HIS A 261 -14.12 11.79 -21.00
C HIS A 261 -14.74 13.11 -20.50
N ASP A 262 -15.72 13.67 -21.24
CA ASP A 262 -16.43 14.92 -20.89
C ASP A 262 -15.50 16.14 -20.77
N HIS A 263 -14.46 16.20 -21.61
CA HIS A 263 -13.54 17.34 -21.65
C HIS A 263 -14.18 18.55 -22.35
N ASN A 264 -13.92 19.74 -21.81
CA ASN A 264 -14.43 20.99 -22.34
C ASN A 264 -13.54 21.47 -23.51
N PRO A 265 -14.05 21.57 -24.76
CA PRO A 265 -13.25 22.03 -25.89
C PRO A 265 -12.76 23.49 -25.76
N LYS A 266 -13.30 24.28 -24.84
CA LYS A 266 -12.85 25.67 -24.64
C LYS A 266 -11.56 25.79 -23.83
N GLU A 267 -11.11 24.71 -23.21
CA GLU A 267 -9.95 24.67 -22.31
C GLU A 267 -8.74 23.96 -22.94
N CYS A 268 -8.86 23.52 -24.19
CA CYS A 268 -7.84 22.78 -24.93
C CYS A 268 -7.76 23.32 -26.37
N ASP A 269 -6.57 23.35 -26.96
CA ASP A 269 -6.36 23.86 -28.32
C ASP A 269 -6.23 22.72 -29.34
N ILE A 270 -5.56 21.62 -28.96
CA ILE A 270 -5.22 20.50 -29.85
C ILE A 270 -5.51 19.17 -29.19
N ILE A 271 -6.13 18.25 -29.95
CA ILE A 271 -6.14 16.82 -29.61
C ILE A 271 -5.03 16.13 -30.39
N VAL A 272 -4.11 15.47 -29.68
CA VAL A 272 -3.13 14.57 -30.29
C VAL A 272 -3.60 13.13 -30.08
N CYS A 273 -3.83 12.40 -31.17
CA CYS A 273 -4.35 11.03 -31.07
C CYS A 273 -3.69 10.02 -32.01
N TRP A 274 -3.91 8.73 -31.74
CA TRP A 274 -3.48 7.67 -32.66
C TRP A 274 -4.43 7.51 -33.85
N ASN A 275 -5.74 7.56 -33.59
CA ASN A 275 -6.78 7.35 -34.59
C ASN A 275 -7.81 8.48 -34.54
N HIS A 276 -7.94 9.24 -35.63
CA HIS A 276 -8.95 10.29 -35.72
C HIS A 276 -10.28 9.73 -36.25
N ASP A 277 -11.29 9.72 -35.39
CA ASP A 277 -12.63 9.16 -35.66
C ASP A 277 -13.79 10.12 -35.32
N TRP A 278 -13.48 11.38 -35.04
CA TRP A 278 -14.46 12.42 -34.75
C TRP A 278 -14.48 13.46 -35.87
N GLU A 279 -15.31 13.23 -36.88
CA GLU A 279 -15.39 14.06 -38.10
C GLU A 279 -15.72 15.53 -37.81
N ASP A 280 -16.72 15.80 -36.98
CA ASP A 280 -17.13 17.17 -36.59
C ASP A 280 -16.36 17.70 -35.37
N CYS A 281 -15.05 17.46 -35.28
CA CYS A 281 -14.24 17.93 -34.15
C CYS A 281 -14.08 19.46 -34.20
N PRO A 282 -14.45 20.20 -33.13
CA PRO A 282 -14.30 21.65 -33.08
C PRO A 282 -12.85 22.09 -32.81
N LEU A 283 -11.97 21.15 -32.44
CA LEU A 283 -10.56 21.37 -32.16
C LEU A 283 -9.68 20.91 -33.32
N GLU A 284 -8.48 21.48 -33.39
CA GLU A 284 -7.43 20.94 -34.23
C GLU A 284 -7.05 19.53 -33.76
N VAL A 285 -6.97 18.58 -34.69
CA VAL A 285 -6.60 17.19 -34.38
C VAL A 285 -5.33 16.81 -35.13
N ILE A 286 -4.32 16.37 -34.37
CA ILE A 286 -3.09 15.79 -34.90
C ILE A 286 -3.19 14.26 -34.77
N GLU A 287 -3.43 13.59 -35.90
CA GLU A 287 -3.42 12.14 -35.97
C GLU A 287 -2.00 11.61 -36.22
N LEU A 288 -1.38 11.02 -35.20
CA LEU A 288 0.00 10.55 -35.25
C LEU A 288 0.22 9.43 -36.28
N LYS A 289 -0.79 8.59 -36.52
CA LYS A 289 -0.69 7.51 -37.52
C LYS A 289 -0.43 8.06 -38.91
N SER A 290 -1.18 9.10 -39.32
CA SER A 290 -1.00 9.79 -40.59
C SER A 290 0.27 10.64 -40.62
N VAL A 291 0.63 11.32 -39.52
CA VAL A 291 1.88 12.08 -39.39
C VAL A 291 3.09 11.19 -39.70
N ILE A 292 3.18 9.99 -39.12
CA ILE A 292 4.31 9.08 -39.31
C ILE A 292 4.40 8.60 -40.76
N GLN A 293 3.28 8.25 -41.39
CA GLN A 293 3.24 7.86 -42.79
C GLN A 293 3.76 8.99 -43.70
N ASN A 294 3.37 10.24 -43.42
CA ASN A 294 3.82 11.41 -44.16
C ASN A 294 5.30 11.70 -43.95
N LEU A 295 5.79 11.65 -42.72
CA LEU A 295 7.20 11.90 -42.41
C LEU A 295 8.12 10.85 -43.07
N LYS A 296 7.72 9.58 -43.08
CA LYS A 296 8.44 8.51 -43.82
C LYS A 296 8.47 8.77 -45.31
N THR A 297 7.33 9.17 -45.90
CA THR A 297 7.24 9.43 -47.34
C THR A 297 8.12 10.62 -47.77
N ARG A 298 8.34 11.58 -46.87
CA ARG A 298 9.16 12.77 -47.11
C ARG A 298 10.65 12.58 -46.79
N GLY A 299 11.08 11.39 -46.33
CA GLY A 299 12.46 11.14 -45.92
C GLY A 299 12.92 11.98 -44.72
N GLN A 300 11.97 12.42 -43.89
CA GLN A 300 12.23 13.21 -42.68
C GLN A 300 12.44 12.30 -41.44
N LEU A 301 12.48 10.99 -41.67
CA LEU A 301 12.67 9.90 -40.69
C LEU A 301 13.42 8.74 -41.33
#